data_AF-A0A6M0J863-F1
#
_entry.id   AF-A0A6M0J863-F1
#
_cell.length_a   1.000
_cell.length_b   1.000
_cell.length_c   1.000
_cell.angle_alpha   90.00
_cell.angle_beta   90.00
_cell.angle_gamma   90.00
#
_symmetry.space_group_name_H-M   'P 1'
#
loop_
_entity.id
_entity.type
_entity.pdbx_description
1 polymer ?
#
loop_
_entity_poly.entity_id
_entity_poly.type
_entity_poly.pdbx_seq_one_letter_code
_entity_poly.pdbx_strand_id
1 'polypeptide(L)'
;MDAITNEFNKYFSKWKITLPEENIQKREKGSISQAGWKINFIFGIKDDVEYLEYYAIHRMTNDRHIIIYENGEKEHLECLEPPLEYSSAIDQRQREHNKHNRRVRDELSYKGLL
;
A
#
# COMPACT_ATOMS: atom_id res chain seq x y z
N MET A 1 17.78 -14.62 -1.31
CA MET A 1 16.65 -13.84 -1.85
C MET A 1 15.98 -13.19 -0.66
N ASP A 2 15.94 -11.85 -0.67
CA ASP A 2 15.44 -11.01 0.42
C ASP A 2 13.99 -11.39 0.83
N ALA A 3 13.73 -11.50 2.14
CA ALA A 3 12.41 -11.89 2.66
C ALA A 3 11.31 -10.90 2.23
N ILE A 4 11.64 -9.61 2.12
CA ILE A 4 10.75 -8.57 1.61
C ILE A 4 10.28 -8.92 0.19
N THR A 5 11.24 -9.21 -0.68
CA THR A 5 10.97 -9.54 -2.08
C THR A 5 10.17 -10.83 -2.19
N ASN A 6 10.49 -11.84 -1.37
CA ASN A 6 9.77 -13.11 -1.36
C ASN A 6 8.31 -12.94 -0.97
N GLU A 7 8.02 -12.19 0.10
CA GLU A 7 6.64 -11.99 0.58
C GLU A 7 5.81 -11.14 -0.39
N PHE A 8 6.40 -10.08 -0.96
CA PHE A 8 5.73 -9.30 -2.01
C PHE A 8 5.40 -10.17 -3.23
N ASN A 9 6.40 -10.86 -3.79
CA ASN A 9 6.22 -11.68 -4.99
C ASN A 9 5.26 -12.84 -4.75
N LYS A 10 5.28 -13.44 -3.54
CA LYS A 10 4.34 -14.50 -3.15
C LYS A 10 2.90 -13.98 -3.15
N TYR A 11 2.65 -12.82 -2.55
CA TYR A 11 1.31 -12.23 -2.52
C TYR A 11 0.77 -11.96 -3.93
N PHE A 12 1.58 -11.35 -4.80
CA PHE A 12 1.14 -10.98 -6.14
C PHE A 12 1.41 -12.03 -7.23
N SER A 13 1.89 -13.22 -6.85
CA SER A 13 2.28 -14.31 -7.77
C SER A 13 1.17 -14.70 -8.76
N LYS A 14 -0.09 -14.72 -8.31
CA LYS A 14 -1.26 -15.00 -9.14
C LYS A 14 -1.38 -14.07 -10.35
N TRP A 15 -0.93 -12.82 -10.21
CA TRP A 15 -0.97 -11.81 -11.26
C TRP A 15 0.37 -11.66 -12.01
N LYS A 16 1.36 -12.51 -11.68
CA LYS A 16 2.73 -12.47 -12.21
C LYS A 16 3.38 -11.10 -12.03
N ILE A 17 3.08 -10.43 -10.91
CA ILE A 17 3.69 -9.15 -10.56
C ILE A 17 4.85 -9.45 -9.62
N THR A 18 5.99 -8.83 -9.93
CA THR A 18 7.19 -8.88 -9.09
C THR A 18 7.75 -7.48 -8.93
N LEU A 19 8.49 -7.25 -7.85
CA LEU A 19 9.27 -6.01 -7.71
C LEU A 19 10.33 -5.92 -8.83
N PRO A 20 10.53 -4.73 -9.45
CA PRO A 20 11.60 -4.53 -10.41
C PRO A 20 12.97 -4.71 -9.76
N GLU A 21 13.88 -5.40 -10.43
CA GLU A 21 15.20 -5.72 -9.90
C GLU A 21 16.03 -4.47 -9.57
N GLU A 22 15.95 -3.44 -10.41
CA GLU A 22 16.64 -2.16 -10.19
C GLU A 22 16.21 -1.49 -8.88
N ASN A 23 14.89 -1.47 -8.60
CA ASN A 23 14.36 -0.93 -7.36
C ASN A 23 14.79 -1.72 -6.13
N ILE A 24 14.86 -3.06 -6.25
CA ILE A 24 15.35 -3.92 -5.17
C ILE A 24 16.83 -3.62 -4.90
N GLN A 25 17.66 -3.57 -5.93
CA GLN A 25 19.11 -3.38 -5.76
C GLN A 25 19.46 -1.99 -5.19
N LYS A 26 18.75 -0.95 -5.64
CA LYS A 26 19.02 0.43 -5.21
C LYS A 26 18.23 0.87 -3.98
N ARG A 27 17.28 0.04 -3.50
CA ARG A 27 16.28 0.42 -2.48
C ARG A 27 15.54 1.69 -2.83
N GLU A 28 15.20 1.83 -4.11
CA GLU A 28 14.51 3.00 -4.63
C GLU A 28 13.01 2.76 -4.69
N LYS A 29 12.25 3.80 -4.37
CA LYS A 29 10.80 3.82 -4.57
C LYS A 29 10.42 3.57 -6.02
N GLY A 30 9.22 3.07 -6.24
CA GLY A 30 8.73 2.80 -7.59
C GLY A 30 7.22 2.65 -7.67
N SER A 31 6.76 2.41 -8.88
CA SER A 31 5.35 2.16 -9.17
C SER A 31 5.20 1.04 -10.19
N ILE A 32 4.24 0.15 -9.97
CA ILE A 32 3.87 -0.94 -10.88
C ILE A 32 2.41 -0.75 -11.29
N SER A 33 2.13 -0.90 -12.57
CA SER A 33 0.75 -0.93 -13.10
C SER A 33 0.58 -2.17 -13.97
N GLN A 34 -0.07 -3.19 -13.44
CA GLN A 34 -0.21 -4.49 -14.11
C GLN A 34 -1.45 -5.25 -13.61
N ALA A 35 -2.11 -5.98 -14.52
CA ALA A 35 -3.23 -6.88 -14.20
C ALA A 35 -4.37 -6.23 -13.37
N GLY A 36 -4.61 -4.92 -13.56
CA GLY A 36 -5.63 -4.16 -12.85
C GLY A 36 -5.18 -3.60 -11.49
N TRP A 37 -3.93 -3.84 -11.09
CA TRP A 37 -3.30 -3.23 -9.93
C TRP A 37 -2.54 -1.97 -10.32
N LYS A 38 -2.62 -0.96 -9.46
CA LYS A 38 -1.66 0.16 -9.38
C LYS A 38 -1.01 0.08 -8.00
N ILE A 39 0.29 -0.16 -7.97
CA ILE A 39 1.07 -0.39 -6.74
C ILE A 39 2.16 0.67 -6.68
N ASN A 40 2.13 1.53 -5.67
CA ASN A 40 3.24 2.42 -5.36
C ASN A 40 3.95 1.85 -4.13
N PHE A 41 5.28 1.92 -4.09
CA PHE A 41 6.06 1.38 -2.99
C PHE A 41 7.30 2.22 -2.70
N ILE A 42 7.74 2.17 -1.45
CA ILE A 42 8.97 2.81 -0.94
C ILE A 42 9.74 1.82 -0.07
N PHE A 43 11.07 1.96 -0.04
CA PHE A 43 11.92 1.32 0.96
C PHE A 43 12.29 2.32 2.05
N GLY A 44 12.49 1.84 3.27
CA GLY A 44 12.91 2.65 4.39
C GLY A 44 13.58 1.81 5.47
N ILE A 45 14.10 2.49 6.49
CA ILE A 45 14.67 1.87 7.70
C ILE A 45 13.97 2.50 8.90
N LYS A 46 13.52 1.66 9.83
CA LYS A 46 12.91 2.07 11.09
C LYS A 46 13.51 1.23 12.21
N ASP A 47 14.07 1.89 13.23
CA ASP A 47 14.69 1.21 14.38
C ASP A 47 15.73 0.16 13.95
N ASP A 48 16.59 0.51 12.98
CA ASP A 48 17.59 -0.37 12.33
C ASP A 48 17.02 -1.56 11.55
N VAL A 49 15.69 -1.64 11.36
CA VAL A 49 15.01 -2.68 10.57
C VAL A 49 14.62 -2.11 9.21
N GLU A 50 15.10 -2.73 8.14
CA GLU A 50 14.69 -2.39 6.77
C GLU A 50 13.24 -2.83 6.50
N TYR A 51 12.51 -2.03 5.74
CA TYR A 51 11.15 -2.34 5.33
C TYR A 51 10.81 -1.87 3.92
N LEU A 52 9.81 -2.51 3.33
CA LEU A 52 9.09 -2.07 2.14
C LEU A 52 7.66 -1.72 2.53
N GLU A 53 7.26 -0.48 2.28
CA GLU A 53 5.86 -0.05 2.40
C GLU A 53 5.26 0.09 1.01
N TYR A 54 4.06 -0.45 0.80
CA TYR A 54 3.35 -0.28 -0.45
C TYR A 54 1.86 -0.01 -0.26
N TYR A 55 1.33 0.80 -1.19
CA TYR A 55 -0.10 1.00 -1.38
C TYR A 55 -0.50 0.44 -2.74
N ALA A 56 -1.41 -0.53 -2.74
CA ALA A 56 -1.89 -1.22 -3.93
C ALA A 56 -3.40 -1.04 -4.10
N ILE A 57 -3.79 -0.41 -5.20
CA ILE A 57 -5.19 -0.21 -5.60
C ILE A 57 -5.52 -1.22 -6.68
N HIS A 58 -6.66 -1.90 -6.56
CA HIS A 58 -7.16 -2.80 -7.61
C HIS A 58 -8.53 -2.37 -8.11
N ARG A 59 -8.72 -2.40 -9.42
CA ARG A 59 -9.97 -1.91 -10.05
C ARG A 59 -11.26 -2.65 -9.63
N MET A 60 -11.15 -3.88 -9.09
CA MET A 60 -12.30 -4.72 -8.73
C MET A 60 -12.33 -5.14 -7.25
N THR A 61 -11.29 -4.84 -6.47
CA THR A 61 -11.18 -5.33 -5.08
C THR A 61 -10.60 -4.23 -4.21
N ASN A 62 -10.80 -4.35 -2.89
CA ASN A 62 -10.27 -3.38 -1.93
C ASN A 62 -8.77 -3.16 -2.07
N ASP A 63 -8.33 -1.98 -1.66
CA ASP A 63 -6.94 -1.57 -1.62
C ASP A 63 -6.14 -2.37 -0.57
N ARG A 64 -4.81 -2.29 -0.66
CA ARG A 64 -3.88 -2.85 0.33
C ARG A 64 -2.87 -1.78 0.70
N HIS A 65 -2.68 -1.58 1.99
CA HIS A 65 -1.61 -0.77 2.55
C HIS A 65 -0.82 -1.65 3.51
N ILE A 66 0.41 -2.01 3.14
CA ILE A 66 1.18 -3.02 3.88
C ILE A 66 2.64 -2.58 4.00
N ILE A 67 3.21 -2.80 5.19
CA ILE A 67 4.65 -2.82 5.43
C ILE A 67 5.11 -4.28 5.46
N ILE A 68 6.21 -4.58 4.79
CA ILE A 68 6.94 -5.85 4.89
C ILE A 68 8.32 -5.53 5.46
N TYR A 69 8.66 -6.10 6.61
CA TYR A 69 9.95 -5.95 7.26
C TYR A 69 10.99 -6.95 6.72
N GLU A 70 12.28 -6.70 6.94
CA GLU A 70 13.38 -7.56 6.46
C GLU A 70 13.32 -9.02 6.95
N ASN A 71 12.63 -9.28 8.06
CA ASN A 71 12.38 -10.61 8.61
C ASN A 71 11.18 -11.32 7.93
N GLY A 72 10.47 -10.64 7.03
CA GLY A 72 9.26 -11.12 6.35
C GLY A 72 7.96 -10.90 7.12
N GLU A 73 7.99 -10.29 8.31
CA GLU A 73 6.79 -9.89 9.02
C GLU A 73 6.04 -8.81 8.24
N LYS A 74 4.71 -8.82 8.37
CA LYS A 74 3.83 -7.91 7.64
C LYS A 74 2.92 -7.17 8.61
N GLU A 75 2.84 -5.87 8.39
CA GLU A 75 1.91 -4.99 9.10
C GLU A 75 0.89 -4.46 8.11
N HIS A 76 -0.39 -4.55 8.48
CA HIS A 76 -1.50 -4.02 7.69
C HIS A 76 -1.86 -2.63 8.18
N LEU A 77 -1.72 -1.65 7.32
CA LEU A 77 -2.05 -0.26 7.59
C LEU A 77 -3.44 0.09 7.07
N GLU A 78 -3.94 1.23 7.52
CA GLU A 78 -5.25 1.72 7.12
C GLU A 78 -5.27 2.08 5.63
N CYS A 79 -6.38 1.74 4.97
CA CYS A 79 -6.62 2.04 3.57
C CYS A 79 -7.69 3.13 3.43
N LEU A 80 -7.76 3.72 2.24
CA LEU A 80 -8.91 4.52 1.86
C LEU A 80 -10.15 3.63 1.83
N GLU A 81 -11.21 4.09 2.47
CA GLU A 81 -12.49 3.42 2.45
C GLU A 81 -13.31 3.89 1.24
N PRO A 82 -14.09 3.00 0.61
CA PRO A 82 -14.99 3.38 -0.47
C PRO A 82 -16.05 4.38 0.04
N PRO A 83 -16.58 5.25 -0.83
CA PRO A 83 -17.65 6.17 -0.45
C PRO A 83 -18.80 5.43 0.22
N LEU A 84 -19.29 5.96 1.34
CA LEU A 84 -20.52 5.46 1.95
C LEU A 84 -21.70 5.59 0.98
N GLU A 85 -22.59 4.60 0.97
CA GLU A 85 -23.87 4.72 0.27
C GLU A 85 -24.64 5.94 0.79
N TYR A 86 -25.25 6.70 -0.12
CA TYR A 86 -25.88 7.98 0.17
C TYR A 86 -26.92 7.88 1.30
N SER A 87 -26.58 8.46 2.45
CA SER A 87 -27.53 8.89 3.48
C SER A 87 -27.98 10.31 3.15
N SER A 88 -29.28 10.60 3.24
CA SER A 88 -29.88 11.88 2.87
C SER A 88 -29.47 13.06 3.78
N ALA A 89 -28.67 12.81 4.82
CA ALA A 89 -28.06 13.84 5.65
C ALA A 89 -26.59 13.46 5.96
N ILE A 90 -25.68 14.45 5.96
CA ILE A 90 -24.33 14.28 6.51
C ILE A 90 -24.47 14.08 8.02
N ASP A 91 -24.58 12.83 8.43
CA ASP A 91 -24.58 12.39 9.81
C ASP A 91 -23.14 12.33 10.37
N GLN A 92 -23.01 11.93 11.64
CA GLN A 92 -21.71 11.76 12.28
C GLN A 92 -20.83 10.73 11.55
N ARG A 93 -21.43 9.67 11.02
CA ARG A 93 -20.74 8.60 10.30
C ARG A 93 -20.06 9.12 9.04
N GLN A 94 -20.75 9.96 8.26
CA GLN A 94 -20.15 10.59 7.07
C GLN A 94 -18.98 11.52 7.44
N ARG A 95 -19.07 12.25 8.56
CA ARG A 95 -17.98 13.13 9.02
C ARG A 95 -16.74 12.32 9.43
N GLU A 96 -16.94 11.25 10.19
CA GLU A 96 -15.86 10.36 10.64
C GLU A 96 -15.19 9.66 9.45
N HIS A 97 -15.98 9.14 8.50
CA HIS A 97 -15.46 8.55 7.27
C HIS A 97 -14.63 9.55 6.44
N ASN A 98 -15.14 10.78 6.26
CA ASN A 98 -14.39 11.82 5.54
C ASN A 98 -13.10 12.21 6.27
N LYS A 99 -13.12 12.29 7.61
CA LYS A 99 -11.94 12.58 8.43
C LYS A 99 -10.89 11.47 8.31
N HIS A 100 -11.33 10.21 8.36
CA HIS A 100 -10.48 9.03 8.15
C HIS A 100 -9.80 9.08 6.78
N ASN A 101 -10.60 9.15 5.71
CA ASN A 101 -10.07 9.15 4.34
C ASN A 101 -9.16 10.34 4.06
N ARG A 102 -9.43 11.52 4.64
CA ARG A 102 -8.51 12.66 4.54
C ARG A 102 -7.16 12.35 5.18
N ARG A 103 -7.14 11.86 6.42
CA ARG A 103 -5.89 11.54 7.12
C ARG A 103 -5.07 10.48 6.35
N VAL A 104 -5.70 9.38 5.94
CA VAL A 104 -5.01 8.32 5.20
C VAL A 104 -4.49 8.85 3.86
N ARG A 105 -5.27 9.66 3.14
CA ARG A 105 -4.83 10.27 1.88
C ARG A 105 -3.62 11.18 2.07
N ASP A 106 -3.66 12.03 3.09
CA ASP A 106 -2.56 12.97 3.37
C ASP A 106 -1.27 12.22 3.71
N GLU A 107 -1.35 11.14 4.50
CA GLU A 107 -0.21 10.27 4.82
C GLU A 107 0.36 9.59 3.56
N LEU A 108 -0.49 8.96 2.76
CA LEU A 108 -0.06 8.28 1.54
C LEU A 108 0.59 9.24 0.55
N SER A 109 0.02 10.42 0.34
CA SER A 109 0.60 11.42 -0.55
C SER A 109 1.90 12.02 -0.01
N TYR A 110 2.03 12.22 1.31
CA TYR A 110 3.29 12.64 1.92
C TYR A 110 4.41 11.61 1.69
N LYS A 111 4.09 10.32 1.80
CA LYS A 111 5.04 9.22 1.55
C LYS A 111 5.28 8.94 0.05
N GLY A 112 4.50 9.54 -0.85
CA GLY A 112 4.57 9.29 -2.29
C GLY A 112 3.95 7.94 -2.72
N LEU A 113 3.05 7.41 -1.91
CA LEU A 113 2.30 6.17 -2.16
C LEU A 113 0.95 6.40 -2.86
N LEU A 114 0.52 7.67 -3.00
CA LEU A 114 -0.67 8.09 -3.76
C LEU A 114 -0.42 9.39 -4.52
#